data_AF-L8LTQ7-F1
#
_entry.id   AF-L8LTQ7-F1
#
_cell.length_a   1.000
_cell.length_b   1.000
_cell.length_c   1.000
_cell.angle_alpha   90.00
_cell.angle_beta   90.00
_cell.angle_gamma   90.00
#
_symmetry.space_group_name_H-M   'P 1'
#
loop_
_entity.id
_entity.type
_entity.pdbx_description
1 polymer ?
#
loop_
_entity_poly.entity_id
_entity_poly.type
_entity_poly.pdbx_seq_one_letter_code
_entity_poly.pdbx_strand_id
1 'polypeptide(L)'
;MANLKLLHTAKLFFNDPEVKIRSNLSAIAFSCHKYLWCGTDEYTQIERLTRSDTEPHTFGEHKSYLIQDLISDFDKSAGELDIEGLDYQDGYIWFIGSHSTKRQKAKGDKIEKKALKTVTKEPNRYFLAKIPLNAQSELVTETDCLKIAWLPRYYLVEILANDPYLGSIITSNLPGKDNGFDIEGLAVHNQRVFIGLRGPVLRGIAVLLEIEIEAQEVNQLKLKTISDDGNYYRRHFLDLGGLGIRELCFQGDDLLILAGPTMELDGSIGLYRFKNVLNLPENSLSSLDNQQLELLGEIPHSPQSDRAEGLTLYTENANPSLLVVYDRPTPERLLSSGGVIADVFQI
;
A
#
# COMPACT_ATOMS: atom_id res chain seq x y z
N MET A 1 -9.55 6.60 22.75
CA MET A 1 -10.41 6.03 21.69
C MET A 1 -10.53 4.54 21.96
N ALA A 2 -11.49 3.84 21.34
CA ALA A 2 -11.63 2.40 21.53
C ALA A 2 -10.79 1.65 20.50
N ASN A 3 -10.05 0.64 20.94
CA ASN A 3 -9.36 -0.27 20.03
C ASN A 3 -10.38 -1.12 19.26
N LEU A 4 -10.04 -1.47 18.03
CA LEU A 4 -10.81 -2.47 17.28
C LEU A 4 -10.82 -3.80 18.05
N LYS A 5 -11.94 -4.51 17.94
CA LYS A 5 -12.09 -5.81 18.58
C LYS A 5 -11.38 -6.88 17.76
N LEU A 6 -10.31 -7.44 18.32
CA LEU A 6 -9.65 -8.63 17.79
C LEU A 6 -10.63 -9.82 17.84
N LEU A 7 -10.83 -10.48 16.71
CA LEU A 7 -11.66 -11.67 16.59
C LEU A 7 -10.84 -12.94 16.74
N HIS A 8 -9.73 -13.04 16.01
CA HIS A 8 -8.78 -14.15 16.03
C HIS A 8 -7.48 -13.71 15.35
N THR A 9 -6.50 -14.60 15.33
CA THR A 9 -5.23 -14.41 14.62
C THR A 9 -5.12 -15.37 13.45
N ALA A 10 -4.35 -14.97 12.44
CA ALA A 10 -4.02 -15.79 11.28
C ALA A 10 -2.52 -16.10 11.26
N LYS A 11 -2.15 -17.28 10.78
CA LYS A 11 -0.75 -17.71 10.64
C LYS A 11 -0.35 -17.64 9.17
N LEU A 12 0.69 -16.89 8.87
CA LEU A 12 1.22 -16.72 7.52
C LEU A 12 2.59 -17.41 7.43
N PHE A 13 2.68 -18.52 6.68
CA PHE A 13 3.91 -19.31 6.55
C PHE A 13 4.63 -19.02 5.23
N PHE A 14 5.86 -18.54 5.32
CA PHE A 14 6.72 -18.25 4.18
C PHE A 14 7.80 -19.33 4.07
N ASN A 15 8.08 -19.75 2.83
CA ASN A 15 9.16 -20.69 2.50
C ASN A 15 10.52 -19.97 2.44
N ASP A 16 10.87 -19.17 3.45
CA ASP A 16 12.19 -18.53 3.48
C ASP A 16 12.65 -18.13 4.89
N PRO A 17 13.67 -18.80 5.45
CA PRO A 17 14.28 -18.39 6.70
C PRO A 17 15.34 -17.27 6.54
N GLU A 18 15.85 -17.00 5.33
CA GLU A 18 16.96 -16.07 5.07
C GLU A 18 16.48 -14.71 4.56
N VAL A 19 15.47 -14.69 3.67
CA VAL A 19 14.81 -13.48 3.19
C VAL A 19 13.75 -13.12 4.23
N LYS A 20 13.93 -12.02 4.93
CA LYS A 20 13.11 -11.62 6.10
C LYS A 20 11.72 -11.11 5.70
N ILE A 21 11.10 -11.70 4.67
CA ILE A 21 9.78 -11.36 4.13
C ILE A 21 8.76 -11.16 5.25
N ARG A 22 8.67 -12.15 6.14
CA ARG A 22 7.73 -12.18 7.27
C ARG A 22 7.92 -11.05 8.30
N SER A 23 8.99 -10.26 8.19
CA SER A 23 9.32 -9.15 9.08
C SER A 23 9.15 -7.77 8.43
N ASN A 24 8.81 -7.73 7.15
CA ASN A 24 8.86 -6.55 6.27
C ASN A 24 7.57 -6.46 5.43
N LEU A 25 6.45 -6.99 5.92
CA LEU A 25 5.18 -6.97 5.20
C LEU A 25 4.58 -5.56 5.25
N SER A 26 4.31 -5.00 4.08
CA SER A 26 3.82 -3.63 3.91
C SER A 26 2.41 -3.58 3.31
N ALA A 27 2.09 -4.50 2.38
CA ALA A 27 0.81 -4.50 1.66
C ALA A 27 0.24 -5.92 1.56
N ILE A 28 -1.09 -6.06 1.55
CA ILE A 28 -1.76 -7.35 1.29
C ILE A 28 -3.04 -7.21 0.49
N ALA A 29 -3.34 -8.22 -0.35
CA ALA A 29 -4.62 -8.29 -1.07
C ALA A 29 -5.12 -9.73 -1.18
N PHE A 30 -6.45 -9.92 -1.12
CA PHE A 30 -7.07 -11.21 -1.41
C PHE A 30 -7.46 -11.33 -2.88
N SER A 31 -7.12 -12.47 -3.50
CA SER A 31 -7.78 -12.90 -4.73
C SER A 31 -8.56 -14.19 -4.53
N CYS A 32 -9.72 -14.26 -5.18
CA CYS A 32 -10.59 -15.45 -5.23
C CYS A 32 -10.93 -16.05 -3.83
N HIS A 33 -10.90 -15.23 -2.76
CA HIS A 33 -11.05 -15.65 -1.35
C HIS A 33 -10.09 -16.77 -0.86
N LYS A 34 -9.07 -17.10 -1.66
CA LYS A 34 -8.17 -18.24 -1.41
C LYS A 34 -6.70 -17.84 -1.37
N TYR A 35 -6.29 -16.86 -2.16
CA TYR A 35 -4.88 -16.47 -2.26
C TYR A 35 -4.68 -15.12 -1.58
N LEU A 36 -3.74 -15.09 -0.64
CA LEU A 36 -3.28 -13.86 0.00
C LEU A 36 -1.98 -13.44 -0.69
N TRP A 37 -2.01 -12.29 -1.35
CA TRP A 37 -0.86 -11.66 -1.97
C TRP A 37 -0.22 -10.71 -0.98
N CYS A 38 1.11 -10.70 -0.94
CA CYS A 38 1.86 -9.86 -0.01
C CYS A 38 2.94 -9.07 -0.74
N GLY A 39 3.06 -7.80 -0.36
CA GLY A 39 4.13 -6.89 -0.74
C GLY A 39 5.05 -6.67 0.46
N THR A 40 6.28 -6.28 0.17
CA THR A 40 7.27 -5.95 1.20
C THR A 40 7.92 -4.61 0.92
N ASP A 41 8.31 -3.90 1.99
CA ASP A 41 9.08 -2.65 1.91
C ASP A 41 10.54 -2.92 1.49
N GLU A 42 10.98 -4.18 1.59
CA GLU A 42 12.24 -4.67 1.04
C GLU A 42 12.03 -5.48 -0.26
N TYR A 43 13.10 -5.77 -1.00
CA TYR A 43 13.11 -6.69 -2.15
C TYR A 43 12.32 -6.21 -3.39
N THR A 44 12.17 -7.10 -4.38
CA THR A 44 11.66 -6.82 -5.73
C THR A 44 10.70 -7.90 -6.23
N GLN A 45 9.93 -8.48 -5.32
CA GLN A 45 9.10 -9.66 -5.57
C GLN A 45 7.73 -9.49 -4.94
N ILE A 46 6.73 -10.17 -5.51
CA ILE A 46 5.40 -10.30 -4.93
C ILE A 46 5.29 -11.73 -4.40
N GLU A 47 4.78 -11.86 -3.18
CA GLU A 47 4.57 -13.15 -2.55
C GLU A 47 3.11 -13.56 -2.65
N ARG A 48 2.87 -14.87 -2.66
CA ARG A 48 1.53 -15.44 -2.58
C ARG A 48 1.50 -16.58 -1.58
N LEU A 49 0.54 -16.53 -0.68
CA LEU A 49 0.17 -17.62 0.22
C LEU A 49 -1.19 -18.18 -0.17
N THR A 50 -1.33 -19.50 -0.10
CA THR A 50 -2.61 -20.20 -0.26
C THR A 50 -3.25 -20.39 1.12
N ARG A 51 -4.52 -20.02 1.26
CA ARG A 51 -5.33 -20.37 2.43
C ARG A 51 -5.48 -21.88 2.56
N SER A 52 -5.24 -22.40 3.75
CA SER A 52 -5.39 -23.82 4.05
C SER A 52 -6.87 -24.24 4.06
N ASP A 53 -7.16 -25.35 3.38
CA ASP A 53 -8.49 -25.96 3.37
C ASP A 53 -8.74 -26.80 4.66
N THR A 54 -7.69 -27.12 5.43
CA THR A 54 -7.77 -28.01 6.60
C THR A 54 -7.46 -27.32 7.93
N GLU A 55 -6.68 -26.24 7.92
CA GLU A 55 -6.31 -25.48 9.11
C GLU A 55 -6.94 -24.09 9.07
N PRO A 56 -7.87 -23.76 9.98
CA PRO A 56 -8.50 -22.44 10.04
C PRO A 56 -7.46 -21.32 10.17
N HIS A 57 -7.73 -20.18 9.52
CA HIS A 57 -6.91 -18.96 9.59
C HIS A 57 -5.43 -19.19 9.31
N THR A 58 -5.10 -20.18 8.48
CA THR A 58 -3.71 -20.55 8.18
C THR A 58 -3.45 -20.40 6.69
N PHE A 59 -2.34 -19.76 6.36
CA PHE A 59 -1.89 -19.47 5.00
C PHE A 59 -0.49 -20.03 4.82
N GLY A 60 -0.26 -20.74 3.73
CA GLY A 60 1.02 -21.40 3.44
C GLY A 60 1.22 -21.59 1.95
N GLU A 61 1.87 -22.69 1.55
CA GLU A 61 2.18 -22.97 0.13
C GLU A 61 2.84 -21.79 -0.59
N HIS A 62 3.77 -21.14 0.11
CA HIS A 62 4.39 -19.90 -0.33
C HIS A 62 5.00 -20.00 -1.74
N LYS A 63 4.64 -19.03 -2.59
CA LYS A 63 5.26 -18.78 -3.89
C LYS A 63 5.77 -17.35 -3.94
N SER A 64 6.92 -17.19 -4.59
CA SER A 64 7.54 -15.89 -4.85
C SER A 64 7.64 -15.63 -6.33
N TYR A 65 7.27 -14.42 -6.75
CA TYR A 65 7.29 -13.97 -8.14
C TYR A 65 8.24 -12.78 -8.28
N LEU A 66 9.40 -13.00 -8.88
CA LEU A 66 10.37 -11.95 -9.14
C LEU A 66 9.84 -11.02 -10.25
N ILE A 67 9.78 -9.71 -9.99
CA ILE A 67 9.24 -8.75 -10.97
C ILE A 67 10.07 -8.70 -12.25
N GLN A 68 11.39 -8.90 -12.16
CA GLN A 68 12.30 -9.02 -13.32
C GLN A 68 11.93 -10.14 -14.30
N ASP A 69 11.22 -11.17 -13.85
CA ASP A 69 10.85 -12.31 -14.70
C ASP A 69 9.53 -12.02 -15.44
N LEU A 70 8.79 -10.98 -15.03
CA LEU A 70 7.49 -10.58 -15.57
C LEU A 70 7.57 -9.27 -16.38
N ILE A 71 8.45 -8.35 -15.99
CA ILE A 71 8.59 -7.01 -16.57
C ILE A 71 9.98 -6.88 -17.19
N SER A 72 10.01 -6.85 -18.52
CA SER A 72 11.26 -6.89 -19.29
C SER A 72 12.19 -5.68 -19.09
N ASP A 73 11.65 -4.52 -18.71
CA ASP A 73 12.40 -3.27 -18.45
C ASP A 73 12.71 -3.06 -16.95
N PHE A 74 12.63 -4.14 -16.16
CA PHE A 74 12.93 -4.08 -14.74
C PHE A 74 14.42 -4.31 -14.48
N ASP A 75 15.11 -3.27 -14.02
CA ASP A 75 16.51 -3.35 -13.59
C ASP A 75 16.60 -3.67 -12.10
N LYS A 76 16.92 -4.93 -11.76
CA LYS A 76 17.11 -5.36 -10.36
C LYS A 76 18.22 -4.62 -9.61
N SER A 77 19.16 -3.99 -10.32
CA SER A 77 20.24 -3.21 -9.70
C SER A 77 19.81 -1.81 -9.28
N ALA A 78 18.61 -1.37 -9.70
CA ALA A 78 18.06 -0.05 -9.45
C ALA A 78 17.31 0.10 -8.10
N GLY A 79 17.74 -0.66 -7.08
CA GLY A 79 17.20 -0.64 -5.73
C GLY A 79 16.00 -1.57 -5.50
N GLU A 80 15.44 -1.51 -4.30
CA GLU A 80 14.21 -2.21 -3.94
C GLU A 80 12.97 -1.59 -4.59
N LEU A 81 11.90 -2.37 -4.68
CA LEU A 81 10.62 -1.93 -5.22
C LEU A 81 9.81 -1.16 -4.18
N ASP A 82 9.97 -1.49 -2.88
CA ASP A 82 9.25 -0.84 -1.76
C ASP A 82 7.74 -0.91 -2.03
N ILE A 83 7.20 -2.15 -2.16
CA ILE A 83 5.78 -2.34 -2.51
C ILE A 83 4.95 -1.93 -1.31
N GLU A 84 4.37 -0.74 -1.34
CA GLU A 84 3.60 -0.25 -0.19
C GLU A 84 2.09 -0.46 -0.37
N GLY A 85 1.61 -0.63 -1.61
CA GLY A 85 0.19 -0.87 -1.88
C GLY A 85 -0.06 -2.04 -2.83
N LEU A 86 -1.09 -2.83 -2.53
CA LEU A 86 -1.56 -3.97 -3.32
C LEU A 86 -3.08 -4.02 -3.41
N ASP A 87 -3.61 -4.37 -4.58
CA ASP A 87 -5.04 -4.68 -4.70
C ASP A 87 -5.31 -5.74 -5.77
N TYR A 88 -6.45 -6.42 -5.67
CA TYR A 88 -6.92 -7.38 -6.67
C TYR A 88 -8.22 -6.88 -7.32
N GLN A 89 -8.17 -6.60 -8.62
CA GLN A 89 -9.32 -6.10 -9.37
C GLN A 89 -9.30 -6.64 -10.79
N ASP A 90 -10.45 -7.14 -11.25
CA ASP A 90 -10.71 -7.58 -12.64
C ASP A 90 -9.66 -8.56 -13.19
N GLY A 91 -9.21 -9.51 -12.36
CA GLY A 91 -8.23 -10.53 -12.75
C GLY A 91 -6.78 -10.07 -12.71
N TYR A 92 -6.49 -8.87 -12.21
CA TYR A 92 -5.13 -8.35 -12.03
C TYR A 92 -4.78 -8.24 -10.56
N ILE A 93 -3.51 -8.50 -10.25
CA ILE A 93 -2.85 -7.95 -9.07
C ILE A 93 -2.25 -6.60 -9.46
N TRP A 94 -2.73 -5.55 -8.82
CA TRP A 94 -2.20 -4.20 -8.89
C TRP A 94 -1.21 -3.99 -7.77
N PHE A 95 -0.12 -3.29 -8.06
CA PHE A 95 0.86 -2.91 -7.05
C PHE A 95 1.46 -1.54 -7.35
N ILE A 96 1.85 -0.84 -6.29
CA ILE A 96 2.52 0.46 -6.37
C ILE A 96 3.71 0.48 -5.41
N GLY A 97 4.82 1.08 -5.84
CA GLY A 97 5.93 1.39 -4.97
C GLY A 97 5.69 2.69 -4.19
N SER A 98 6.56 3.04 -3.25
CA SER A 98 6.38 4.28 -2.45
C SER A 98 6.55 5.60 -3.21
N HIS A 99 7.22 5.58 -4.37
CA HIS A 99 7.60 6.76 -5.16
C HIS A 99 8.37 7.82 -4.34
N SER A 100 8.97 7.40 -3.22
CA SER A 100 9.61 8.30 -2.26
C SER A 100 11.11 8.43 -2.50
N THR A 101 11.66 9.57 -2.09
CA THR A 101 13.11 9.69 -1.87
C THR A 101 13.43 9.31 -0.43
N LYS A 102 14.63 8.75 -0.19
CA LYS A 102 15.05 8.34 1.16
C LYS A 102 16.25 9.13 1.67
N ARG A 103 16.17 9.56 2.93
CA ARG A 103 17.31 10.14 3.65
C ARG A 103 18.12 9.04 4.31
N GLN A 104 19.43 9.09 4.16
CA GLN A 104 20.31 8.15 4.86
C GLN A 104 20.21 8.33 6.38
N LYS A 105 19.81 7.27 7.09
CA LYS A 105 19.73 7.24 8.56
C LYS A 105 21.10 7.54 9.20
N ALA A 106 21.09 8.26 10.32
CA ALA A 106 22.24 8.34 11.20
C ALA A 106 22.45 7.01 11.94
N LYS A 107 23.70 6.58 12.09
CA LYS A 107 24.08 5.38 12.84
C LYS A 107 25.26 5.70 13.76
N GLY A 108 25.28 5.10 14.96
CA GLY A 108 26.33 5.30 15.96
C GLY A 108 26.28 6.65 16.68
N ASP A 109 27.31 6.92 17.49
CA ASP A 109 27.34 8.05 18.43
C ASP A 109 27.76 9.39 17.78
N LYS A 110 28.05 9.38 16.48
CA LYS A 110 28.46 10.57 15.72
C LYS A 110 27.78 10.57 14.36
N ILE A 111 27.24 11.72 13.97
CA ILE A 111 26.77 11.95 12.60
C ILE A 111 28.00 12.10 11.71
N GLU A 112 28.37 11.03 11.01
CA GLU A 112 29.44 11.06 10.03
C GLU A 112 29.10 11.97 8.83
N LYS A 113 30.13 12.36 8.07
CA LYS A 113 30.05 13.42 7.05
C LYS A 113 28.90 13.30 6.04
N LYS A 114 28.45 12.07 5.73
CA LYS A 114 27.40 11.80 4.72
C LYS A 114 26.02 11.48 5.32
N ALA A 115 25.94 11.09 6.59
CA ALA A 115 24.69 10.76 7.24
C ALA A 115 23.78 11.99 7.32
N LEU A 116 22.47 11.81 7.14
CA LEU A 116 21.43 12.85 7.08
C LEU A 116 21.53 13.87 5.92
N LYS A 117 22.72 14.13 5.36
CA LYS A 117 22.88 15.04 4.21
C LYS A 117 22.52 14.38 2.88
N THR A 118 22.61 13.06 2.82
CA THR A 118 22.39 12.29 1.60
C THR A 118 20.91 11.95 1.45
N VAL A 119 20.32 12.38 0.33
CA VAL A 119 19.00 11.97 -0.14
C VAL A 119 19.20 11.17 -1.43
N THR A 120 18.62 9.98 -1.51
CA THR A 120 18.74 9.09 -2.67
C THR A 120 17.38 8.79 -3.27
N LYS A 121 17.36 8.62 -4.59
CA LYS A 121 16.24 8.05 -5.34
C LYS A 121 16.59 6.62 -5.73
N GLU A 122 15.64 5.71 -5.60
CA GLU A 122 15.76 4.36 -6.12
C GLU A 122 14.74 4.18 -7.24
N PRO A 123 15.19 4.02 -8.50
CA PRO A 123 14.27 3.98 -9.63
C PRO A 123 13.18 2.92 -9.53
N ASN A 124 13.42 1.80 -8.85
CA ASN A 124 12.44 0.74 -8.69
C ASN A 124 11.27 1.13 -7.77
N ARG A 125 11.42 2.12 -6.88
CA ARG A 125 10.31 2.64 -6.05
C ARG A 125 9.23 3.37 -6.85
N TYR A 126 9.51 3.78 -8.09
CA TYR A 126 8.62 4.60 -8.93
C TYR A 126 7.83 3.74 -9.91
N PHE A 127 7.16 2.72 -9.38
CA PHE A 127 6.41 1.74 -10.15
C PHE A 127 4.93 1.79 -9.80
N LEU A 128 4.06 1.70 -10.82
CA LEU A 128 2.64 1.39 -10.70
C LEU A 128 2.32 0.42 -11.82
N ALA A 129 1.82 -0.75 -11.49
CA ALA A 129 1.58 -1.79 -12.48
C ALA A 129 0.43 -2.72 -12.10
N LYS A 130 -0.02 -3.45 -13.11
CA LYS A 130 -1.00 -4.52 -12.98
C LYS A 130 -0.51 -5.75 -13.70
N ILE A 131 -0.60 -6.91 -13.06
CA ILE A 131 -0.14 -8.19 -13.59
C ILE A 131 -1.33 -9.17 -13.59
N PRO A 132 -1.67 -9.80 -14.74
CA PRO A 132 -2.81 -10.69 -14.81
C PRO A 132 -2.56 -12.01 -14.07
N LEU A 133 -3.65 -12.57 -13.55
CA LEU A 133 -3.70 -13.94 -13.06
C LEU A 133 -4.23 -14.87 -14.15
N ASN A 134 -3.56 -16.01 -14.35
CA ASN A 134 -4.09 -17.07 -15.20
C ASN A 134 -5.19 -17.89 -14.47
N ALA A 135 -5.75 -18.89 -15.15
CA ALA A 135 -6.80 -19.76 -14.59
C ALA A 135 -6.36 -20.56 -13.34
N GLN A 136 -5.05 -20.69 -13.10
CA GLN A 136 -4.47 -21.34 -11.92
C GLN A 136 -4.11 -20.33 -10.81
N SER A 137 -4.51 -19.05 -10.95
CA SER A 137 -4.17 -17.96 -10.02
C SER A 137 -2.67 -17.75 -9.85
N GLU A 138 -1.93 -17.88 -10.95
CA GLU A 138 -0.50 -17.56 -11.05
C GLU A 138 -0.32 -16.26 -11.82
N LEU A 139 0.67 -15.45 -11.42
CA LEU A 139 1.07 -14.26 -12.17
C LEU A 139 1.68 -14.67 -13.51
N VAL A 140 1.18 -14.06 -14.57
CA VAL A 140 1.66 -14.26 -15.94
C VAL A 140 1.79 -12.92 -16.65
N THR A 141 2.54 -12.87 -17.75
CA THR A 141 2.66 -11.65 -18.56
C THR A 141 1.40 -11.39 -19.40
N GLU A 142 0.71 -12.45 -19.83
CA GLU A 142 -0.55 -12.35 -20.56
C GLU A 142 -1.43 -13.60 -20.38
N THR A 143 -2.71 -13.40 -20.64
CA THR A 143 -3.75 -14.43 -20.83
C THR A 143 -4.46 -14.14 -22.17
N ASP A 144 -5.47 -14.93 -22.53
CA ASP A 144 -6.26 -14.70 -23.75
C ASP A 144 -6.93 -13.31 -23.79
N CYS A 145 -7.23 -12.72 -22.62
CA CYS A 145 -7.97 -11.47 -22.51
C CYS A 145 -7.25 -10.34 -21.74
N LEU A 146 -6.24 -10.67 -20.93
CA LEU A 146 -5.57 -9.74 -20.03
C LEU A 146 -4.06 -9.69 -20.33
N LYS A 147 -3.46 -8.50 -20.19
CA LYS A 147 -2.03 -8.29 -20.40
C LYS A 147 -1.45 -7.44 -19.30
N ILE A 148 -0.22 -7.74 -18.91
CA ILE A 148 0.57 -6.92 -18.00
C ILE A 148 0.69 -5.49 -18.55
N ALA A 149 0.67 -4.51 -17.66
CA ALA A 149 0.91 -3.12 -18.00
C ALA A 149 1.44 -2.35 -16.80
N TRP A 150 2.30 -1.36 -17.06
CA TRP A 150 2.86 -0.49 -16.03
C TRP A 150 2.95 0.95 -16.52
N LEU A 151 2.89 1.89 -15.58
CA LEU A 151 3.10 3.29 -15.86
C LEU A 151 4.59 3.55 -16.10
N PRO A 152 4.99 4.44 -17.03
CA PRO A 152 6.40 4.81 -17.19
C PRO A 152 6.98 5.31 -15.86
N ARG A 153 8.24 4.94 -15.59
CA ARG A 153 8.93 5.33 -14.35
C ARG A 153 8.88 6.84 -14.18
N TYR A 154 8.68 7.28 -12.94
CA TYR A 154 8.56 8.69 -12.54
C TYR A 154 7.37 9.46 -13.12
N TYR A 155 6.61 8.92 -14.07
CA TYR A 155 5.55 9.67 -14.75
C TYR A 155 4.52 10.26 -13.78
N LEU A 156 4.13 9.50 -12.75
CA LEU A 156 3.21 9.98 -11.71
C LEU A 156 3.79 11.20 -10.95
N VAL A 157 5.05 11.16 -10.52
CA VAL A 157 5.65 12.30 -9.81
C VAL A 157 5.96 13.47 -10.76
N GLU A 158 6.20 13.22 -12.04
CA GLU A 158 6.40 14.27 -13.05
C GLU A 158 5.11 15.06 -13.30
N ILE A 159 3.96 14.40 -13.42
CA ILE A 159 2.67 15.10 -13.55
C ILE A 159 2.31 15.88 -12.27
N LEU A 160 2.60 15.30 -11.10
CA LEU A 160 2.31 15.92 -9.80
C LEU A 160 3.30 17.05 -9.44
N ALA A 161 4.46 17.13 -10.09
CA ALA A 161 5.43 18.20 -9.85
C ALA A 161 4.88 19.61 -10.17
N ASN A 162 3.83 19.70 -10.98
CA ASN A 162 3.13 20.93 -11.31
C ASN A 162 1.88 21.19 -10.44
N ASP A 163 1.54 20.27 -9.53
CA ASP A 163 0.39 20.43 -8.64
C ASP A 163 0.59 21.62 -7.68
N PRO A 164 -0.42 22.50 -7.48
CA PRO A 164 -0.29 23.65 -6.59
C PRO A 164 -0.07 23.31 -5.10
N TYR A 165 -0.41 22.10 -4.65
CA TYR A 165 -0.24 21.67 -3.26
C TYR A 165 0.99 20.77 -3.05
N LEU A 166 1.27 19.88 -4.01
CA LEU A 166 2.30 18.85 -3.91
C LEU A 166 3.59 19.20 -4.67
N GLY A 167 3.52 20.09 -5.66
CA GLY A 167 4.61 20.35 -6.59
C GLY A 167 5.89 20.81 -5.92
N SER A 168 5.83 21.70 -4.92
CA SER A 168 7.03 22.15 -4.19
C SER A 168 7.68 21.04 -3.35
N ILE A 169 6.90 20.09 -2.85
CA ILE A 169 7.38 18.96 -2.04
C ILE A 169 8.08 17.94 -2.94
N ILE A 170 7.49 17.65 -4.10
CA ILE A 170 8.06 16.76 -5.12
C ILE A 170 9.35 17.35 -5.70
N THR A 171 9.31 18.61 -6.14
CA THR A 171 10.47 19.27 -6.78
C THR A 171 11.63 19.53 -5.81
N SER A 172 11.36 19.74 -4.52
CA SER A 172 12.41 19.82 -3.49
C SER A 172 13.02 18.46 -3.14
N ASN A 173 12.44 17.36 -3.61
CA ASN A 173 12.82 15.99 -3.27
C ASN A 173 12.85 15.74 -1.74
N LEU A 174 11.88 16.33 -1.01
CA LEU A 174 11.75 16.09 0.42
C LEU A 174 11.56 14.58 0.67
N PRO A 175 12.38 13.94 1.52
CA PRO A 175 12.28 12.51 1.79
C PRO A 175 10.97 12.10 2.45
N GLY A 176 10.47 10.91 2.14
CA GLY A 176 9.17 10.42 2.62
C GLY A 176 9.05 10.48 4.16
N LYS A 177 10.07 9.95 4.86
CA LYS A 177 10.16 9.96 6.33
C LYS A 177 10.40 11.34 6.97
N ASP A 178 10.49 12.40 6.16
CA ASP A 178 10.53 13.81 6.57
C ASP A 178 9.22 14.54 6.18
N ASN A 179 8.09 13.81 6.06
CA ASN A 179 6.82 14.31 5.52
C ASN A 179 6.90 14.73 4.03
N GLY A 180 7.82 14.11 3.28
CA GLY A 180 7.93 14.24 1.83
C GLY A 180 6.88 13.41 1.09
N PHE A 181 6.99 13.37 -0.24
CA PHE A 181 6.09 12.57 -1.07
C PHE A 181 6.35 11.07 -0.84
N ASP A 182 5.30 10.35 -0.46
CA ASP A 182 5.39 8.97 -0.02
C ASP A 182 4.02 8.30 -0.15
N ILE A 183 3.93 7.32 -1.03
CA ILE A 183 2.72 6.54 -1.29
C ILE A 183 2.77 5.30 -0.40
N GLU A 184 1.65 5.00 0.26
CA GLU A 184 1.49 3.69 0.89
C GLU A 184 0.19 3.02 0.46
N GLY A 185 -0.94 3.71 0.48
CA GLY A 185 -2.22 3.07 0.13
C GLY A 185 -2.49 2.90 -1.36
N LEU A 186 -3.08 1.75 -1.74
CA LEU A 186 -3.59 1.50 -3.10
C LEU A 186 -4.94 0.80 -3.07
N ALA A 187 -5.93 1.33 -3.78
CA ALA A 187 -7.19 0.64 -4.02
C ALA A 187 -7.71 0.91 -5.43
N VAL A 188 -8.29 -0.09 -6.08
CA VAL A 188 -8.71 -0.05 -7.47
C VAL A 188 -10.19 -0.40 -7.58
N HIS A 189 -10.93 0.41 -8.32
CA HIS A 189 -12.32 0.16 -8.64
C HIS A 189 -12.54 0.36 -10.14
N ASN A 190 -12.71 -0.75 -10.87
CA ASN A 190 -12.68 -0.77 -12.34
C ASN A 190 -11.38 -0.16 -12.90
N GLN A 191 -11.47 0.98 -13.58
CA GLN A 191 -10.32 1.72 -14.16
C GLN A 191 -9.84 2.87 -13.27
N ARG A 192 -10.50 3.12 -12.13
CA ARG A 192 -10.12 4.17 -11.19
C ARG A 192 -9.16 3.59 -10.16
N VAL A 193 -8.04 4.28 -9.95
CA VAL A 193 -7.01 3.91 -9.00
C VAL A 193 -6.91 5.02 -7.97
N PHE A 194 -7.10 4.65 -6.71
CA PHE A 194 -7.00 5.50 -5.54
C PHE A 194 -5.66 5.27 -4.87
N ILE A 195 -4.91 6.35 -4.64
CA ILE A 195 -3.53 6.32 -4.17
C ILE A 195 -3.46 7.16 -2.88
N GLY A 196 -3.20 6.47 -1.77
CA GLY A 196 -3.09 7.05 -0.45
C GLY A 196 -1.69 7.56 -0.18
N LEU A 197 -1.56 8.83 0.21
CA LEU A 197 -0.27 9.38 0.59
C LEU A 197 -0.04 9.23 2.10
N ARG A 198 1.01 8.51 2.50
CA ARG A 198 1.55 8.63 3.86
C ARG A 198 2.03 10.06 4.07
N GLY A 199 2.75 10.59 3.10
CA GLY A 199 3.24 11.95 3.11
C GLY A 199 3.07 12.59 1.72
N PRO A 200 2.81 13.90 1.66
CA PRO A 200 2.78 14.85 2.77
C PRO A 200 1.41 14.90 3.47
N VAL A 201 1.42 15.21 4.77
CA VAL A 201 0.25 15.74 5.48
C VAL A 201 0.37 17.26 5.56
N LEU A 202 -0.61 17.97 5.01
CA LEU A 202 -0.61 19.43 4.82
C LEU A 202 -1.40 20.11 5.93
N ARG A 203 -0.70 20.65 6.94
CA ARG A 203 -1.33 21.29 8.11
C ARG A 203 -2.36 20.36 8.79
N GLY A 204 -2.06 19.07 8.87
CA GLY A 204 -2.90 18.05 9.47
C GLY A 204 -3.88 17.36 8.50
N ILE A 205 -3.92 17.77 7.24
CA ILE A 205 -4.82 17.23 6.23
C ILE A 205 -4.07 16.24 5.32
N ALA A 206 -4.55 15.00 5.26
CA ALA A 206 -4.03 13.97 4.37
C ALA A 206 -4.55 14.16 2.94
N VAL A 207 -3.84 13.57 1.98
CA VAL A 207 -4.17 13.66 0.56
C VAL A 207 -4.35 12.25 -0.01
N LEU A 208 -5.52 12.04 -0.62
CA LEU A 208 -5.82 10.89 -1.46
C LEU A 208 -5.84 11.37 -2.91
N LEU A 209 -5.11 10.68 -3.78
CA LEU A 209 -5.13 10.94 -5.22
C LEU A 209 -6.04 9.92 -5.90
N GLU A 210 -6.76 10.37 -6.92
CA GLU A 210 -7.50 9.49 -7.83
C GLU A 210 -6.91 9.68 -9.23
N ILE A 211 -6.60 8.59 -9.93
CA ILE A 211 -6.28 8.57 -11.35
C ILE A 211 -7.22 7.59 -12.08
N GLU A 212 -7.40 7.75 -13.39
CA GLU A 212 -8.15 6.81 -14.20
C GLU A 212 -7.28 6.31 -15.35
N ILE A 213 -7.29 5.01 -15.59
CA ILE A 213 -6.49 4.37 -16.64
C ILE A 213 -7.30 4.31 -17.94
N GLU A 214 -6.70 4.73 -19.06
CA GLU A 214 -7.28 4.54 -20.38
C GLU A 214 -7.36 3.06 -20.74
N ALA A 215 -8.45 2.64 -21.37
CA ALA A 215 -8.56 1.28 -21.86
C ALA A 215 -7.54 1.03 -22.99
N GLN A 216 -6.63 0.10 -22.74
CA GLN A 216 -5.78 -0.60 -23.71
C GLN A 216 -4.61 0.20 -24.31
N GLU A 217 -3.42 -0.01 -23.74
CA GLU A 217 -2.20 -0.28 -24.52
C GLU A 217 -1.46 -1.48 -23.90
N VAL A 218 -0.81 -2.29 -24.74
CA VAL A 218 -0.05 -3.46 -24.28
C VAL A 218 1.20 -2.98 -23.56
N ASN A 219 1.49 -3.53 -22.37
CA ASN A 219 2.69 -3.24 -21.58
C ASN A 219 2.82 -1.80 -21.09
N GLN A 220 1.78 -0.96 -21.22
CA GLN A 220 1.84 0.43 -20.75
C GLN A 220 0.49 0.90 -20.21
N LEU A 221 0.50 1.45 -18.99
CA LEU A 221 -0.65 2.19 -18.46
C LEU A 221 -0.62 3.62 -19.00
N LYS A 222 -1.77 4.10 -19.45
CA LYS A 222 -2.01 5.48 -19.84
C LYS A 222 -3.03 6.11 -18.92
N LEU A 223 -2.79 7.36 -18.53
CA LEU A 223 -3.70 8.09 -17.66
C LEU A 223 -4.67 8.92 -18.50
N LYS A 224 -5.93 8.89 -18.11
CA LYS A 224 -6.99 9.73 -18.68
C LYS A 224 -6.99 11.08 -17.99
N THR A 225 -7.28 12.14 -18.75
CA THR A 225 -7.59 13.45 -18.17
C THR A 225 -8.95 13.39 -17.47
N ILE A 226 -8.98 13.65 -16.15
CA ILE A 226 -10.18 13.44 -15.32
C ILE A 226 -10.58 14.62 -14.45
N SER A 227 -9.71 15.61 -14.25
CA SER A 227 -10.02 16.79 -13.45
C SER A 227 -10.59 17.93 -14.30
N ASP A 228 -11.25 18.88 -13.64
CA ASP A 228 -11.86 20.03 -14.30
C ASP A 228 -10.81 21.01 -14.87
N ASP A 229 -9.60 20.99 -14.31
CA ASP A 229 -8.45 21.80 -14.73
C ASP A 229 -7.56 21.11 -15.79
N GLY A 230 -7.99 19.95 -16.31
CA GLY A 230 -7.30 19.25 -17.40
C GLY A 230 -6.10 18.38 -16.97
N ASN A 231 -6.00 18.07 -15.68
CA ASN A 231 -5.01 17.12 -15.13
C ASN A 231 -5.46 15.65 -15.25
N TYR A 232 -4.46 14.77 -15.12
CA TYR A 232 -4.62 13.31 -15.13
C TYR A 232 -5.02 12.71 -13.77
N TYR A 233 -5.26 13.55 -12.77
CA TYR A 233 -5.55 13.14 -11.40
C TYR A 233 -6.55 14.09 -10.73
N ARG A 234 -7.29 13.59 -9.75
CA ARG A 234 -8.05 14.39 -8.78
C ARG A 234 -7.43 14.27 -7.40
N ARG A 235 -7.73 15.23 -6.54
CA ARG A 235 -7.32 15.25 -5.13
C ARG A 235 -8.53 15.19 -4.24
N HIS A 236 -8.42 14.42 -3.18
CA HIS A 236 -9.36 14.40 -2.07
C HIS A 236 -8.58 14.62 -0.77
N PHE A 237 -9.03 15.60 0.01
CA PHE A 237 -8.40 16.01 1.26
C PHE A 237 -9.16 15.40 2.43
N LEU A 238 -8.43 14.79 3.37
CA LEU A 238 -9.02 14.06 4.48
C LEU A 238 -8.48 14.59 5.80
N ASP A 239 -9.38 14.93 6.73
CA ASP A 239 -9.01 15.20 8.11
C ASP A 239 -8.96 13.88 8.90
N LEU A 240 -7.77 13.27 8.93
CA LEU A 240 -7.47 12.04 9.67
C LEU A 240 -6.80 12.34 11.02
N GLY A 241 -6.96 13.55 11.56
CA GLY A 241 -6.34 13.96 12.82
C GLY A 241 -4.82 14.15 12.73
N GLY A 242 -4.32 14.58 11.57
CA GLY A 242 -2.88 14.76 11.32
C GLY A 242 -2.12 13.50 10.93
N LEU A 243 -2.83 12.40 10.69
CA LEU A 243 -2.27 11.14 10.19
C LEU A 243 -2.26 11.12 8.66
N GLY A 244 -1.29 10.42 8.07
CA GLY A 244 -1.24 10.09 6.64
C GLY A 244 -1.95 8.77 6.34
N ILE A 245 -2.15 8.48 5.06
CA ILE A 245 -2.80 7.24 4.59
C ILE A 245 -1.74 6.16 4.40
N ARG A 246 -1.91 5.02 5.08
CA ARG A 246 -1.03 3.85 4.99
C ARG A 246 -1.57 2.76 4.08
N GLU A 247 -2.87 2.50 4.15
CA GLU A 247 -3.50 1.48 3.32
C GLU A 247 -4.95 1.84 3.00
N LEU A 248 -5.42 1.36 1.85
CA LEU A 248 -6.76 1.54 1.32
C LEU A 248 -7.39 0.18 1.01
N CYS A 249 -8.67 0.01 1.34
CA CYS A 249 -9.40 -1.19 0.96
C CYS A 249 -10.88 -0.89 0.71
N PHE A 250 -11.38 -1.22 -0.49
CA PHE A 250 -12.79 -1.01 -0.82
C PHE A 250 -13.71 -1.93 -0.02
N GLN A 251 -14.81 -1.36 0.47
CA GLN A 251 -15.94 -2.08 1.04
C GLN A 251 -17.23 -1.56 0.38
N GLY A 252 -17.63 -2.18 -0.73
CA GLY A 252 -18.73 -1.66 -1.54
C GLY A 252 -18.32 -0.31 -2.16
N ASP A 253 -19.13 0.72 -1.93
CA ASP A 253 -18.86 2.09 -2.42
C ASP A 253 -18.02 2.92 -1.43
N ASP A 254 -17.73 2.37 -0.25
CA ASP A 254 -16.92 2.99 0.79
C ASP A 254 -15.45 2.54 0.69
N LEU A 255 -14.55 3.36 1.20
CA LEU A 255 -13.13 3.07 1.28
C LEU A 255 -12.69 3.00 2.74
N LEU A 256 -12.16 1.86 3.16
CA LEU A 256 -11.50 1.71 4.46
C LEU A 256 -10.08 2.26 4.34
N ILE A 257 -9.67 3.04 5.34
CA ILE A 257 -8.40 3.75 5.36
C ILE A 257 -7.67 3.39 6.65
N LEU A 258 -6.49 2.79 6.51
CA LEU A 258 -5.52 2.73 7.60
C LEU A 258 -4.77 4.05 7.62
N ALA A 259 -4.81 4.76 8.74
CA ALA A 259 -4.14 6.04 8.90
C ALA A 259 -3.12 5.97 10.03
N GLY A 260 -1.93 6.54 9.82
CA GLY A 260 -0.86 6.54 10.81
C GLY A 260 0.13 7.72 10.66
N PRO A 261 1.13 7.81 11.55
CA PRO A 261 2.11 8.90 11.52
C PRO A 261 2.90 8.96 10.21
N THR A 262 3.30 10.14 9.75
CA THR A 262 4.08 10.28 8.51
C THR A 262 5.60 10.08 8.69
N MET A 263 6.08 10.21 9.92
CA MET A 263 7.50 10.13 10.29
C MET A 263 7.77 8.93 11.19
N GLU A 264 9.01 8.76 11.64
CA GLU A 264 9.42 7.59 12.44
C GLU A 264 8.77 7.48 13.84
N LEU A 265 8.04 8.51 14.29
CA LEU A 265 7.42 8.52 15.62
C LEU A 265 6.36 7.42 15.76
N ASP A 266 6.26 6.86 16.97
CA ASP A 266 5.13 6.01 17.34
C ASP A 266 3.92 6.91 17.63
N GLY A 267 2.75 6.52 17.12
CA GLY A 267 1.52 7.29 17.25
C GLY A 267 0.30 6.44 16.92
N SER A 268 -0.89 7.00 17.13
CA SER A 268 -2.15 6.30 16.85
C SER A 268 -2.19 5.75 15.43
N ILE A 269 -2.64 4.51 15.30
CA ILE A 269 -2.97 3.89 14.03
C ILE A 269 -4.49 3.75 13.99
N GLY A 270 -5.15 4.60 13.22
CA GLY A 270 -6.61 4.68 13.15
C GLY A 270 -7.15 3.98 11.92
N LEU A 271 -8.27 3.27 12.07
CA LEU A 271 -9.04 2.75 10.95
C LEU A 271 -10.27 3.64 10.71
N TYR A 272 -10.36 4.21 9.52
CA TYR A 272 -11.47 5.06 9.11
C TYR A 272 -12.27 4.42 7.99
N ARG A 273 -13.58 4.68 7.96
CA ARG A 273 -14.44 4.46 6.80
C ARG A 273 -14.70 5.78 6.10
N PHE A 274 -14.34 5.86 4.83
CA PHE A 274 -14.60 6.99 3.95
C PHE A 274 -15.78 6.67 3.04
N LYS A 275 -16.90 7.35 3.30
CA LYS A 275 -18.19 6.98 2.72
C LYS A 275 -18.34 7.47 1.28
N ASN A 276 -18.92 6.62 0.43
CA ASN A 276 -19.30 6.93 -0.95
C ASN A 276 -18.18 7.59 -1.77
N VAL A 277 -16.95 7.08 -1.67
CA VAL A 277 -15.76 7.69 -2.28
C VAL A 277 -15.90 7.83 -3.80
N LEU A 278 -16.68 6.93 -4.42
CA LEU A 278 -16.88 6.91 -5.86
C LEU A 278 -17.63 8.13 -6.41
N ASN A 279 -18.33 8.89 -5.56
CA ASN A 279 -19.21 10.01 -5.95
C ASN A 279 -18.73 11.38 -5.45
N LEU A 280 -17.45 11.51 -5.08
CA LEU A 280 -16.92 12.74 -4.52
C LEU A 280 -16.62 13.80 -5.59
N PRO A 281 -16.82 15.10 -5.27
CA PRO A 281 -16.32 16.18 -6.11
C PRO A 281 -14.80 16.29 -6.02
N GLU A 282 -14.17 16.89 -7.02
CA GLU A 282 -12.74 17.21 -6.97
C GLU A 282 -12.44 18.19 -5.83
N ASN A 283 -11.25 18.07 -5.22
CA ASN A 283 -10.78 18.93 -4.12
C ASN A 283 -11.73 18.90 -2.90
N SER A 284 -12.45 17.79 -2.71
CA SER A 284 -13.32 17.57 -1.55
C SER A 284 -12.51 17.56 -0.26
N LEU A 285 -13.01 18.20 0.81
CA LEU A 285 -12.53 18.00 2.17
C LEU A 285 -13.51 17.10 2.95
N SER A 286 -13.02 15.98 3.45
CA SER A 286 -13.81 14.99 4.21
C SER A 286 -13.33 14.92 5.65
N SER A 287 -14.25 14.90 6.60
CA SER A 287 -13.97 14.89 8.02
C SER A 287 -15.03 14.13 8.80
N LEU A 288 -14.80 13.94 10.10
CA LEU A 288 -15.81 13.39 11.00
C LEU A 288 -16.99 14.36 11.16
N ASP A 289 -16.71 15.67 11.18
CA ASP A 289 -17.71 16.73 11.35
C ASP A 289 -18.73 16.77 10.20
N ASN A 290 -18.27 16.59 8.96
CA ASN A 290 -19.16 16.48 7.80
C ASN A 290 -19.68 15.06 7.55
N GLN A 291 -19.40 14.12 8.46
CA GLN A 291 -19.86 12.73 8.46
C GLN A 291 -19.42 11.89 7.25
N GLN A 292 -18.52 12.43 6.43
CA GLN A 292 -17.96 11.71 5.29
C GLN A 292 -16.89 10.71 5.74
N LEU A 293 -16.25 10.97 6.88
CA LEU A 293 -15.39 10.01 7.58
C LEU A 293 -16.07 9.48 8.84
N GLU A 294 -15.83 8.20 9.12
CA GLU A 294 -16.21 7.53 10.37
C GLU A 294 -14.98 6.83 10.95
N LEU A 295 -14.59 7.14 12.18
CA LEU A 295 -13.53 6.41 12.87
C LEU A 295 -14.10 5.10 13.43
N LEU A 296 -13.61 3.96 12.94
CA LEU A 296 -14.04 2.63 13.39
C LEU A 296 -13.34 2.19 14.67
N GLY A 297 -12.09 2.61 14.85
CA GLY A 297 -11.29 2.31 16.03
C GLY A 297 -9.80 2.43 15.76
N GLU A 298 -8.99 2.12 16.77
CA GLU A 298 -7.53 2.10 16.66
C GLU A 298 -7.00 0.66 16.59
N ILE A 299 -5.92 0.45 15.83
CA ILE A 299 -5.15 -0.79 15.83
C ILE A 299 -4.10 -0.72 16.93
N PRO A 300 -4.08 -1.67 17.88
CA PRO A 300 -3.03 -1.73 18.88
C PRO A 300 -1.65 -1.93 18.25
N HIS A 301 -0.65 -1.20 18.73
CA HIS A 301 0.76 -1.38 18.35
C HIS A 301 1.65 -1.26 19.60
N SER A 302 2.87 -1.78 19.48
CA SER A 302 3.91 -1.62 20.50
C SER A 302 4.89 -0.51 20.07
N PRO A 303 5.57 0.18 21.00
CA PRO A 303 6.59 1.14 20.59
C PRO A 303 7.61 0.52 19.62
N GLN A 304 7.84 1.17 18.48
CA GLN A 304 8.76 0.77 17.41
C GLN A 304 8.53 -0.61 16.78
N SER A 305 7.37 -1.25 17.01
CA SER A 305 7.05 -2.60 16.54
C SER A 305 5.55 -2.76 16.32
N ASP A 306 5.13 -3.83 15.63
CA ASP A 306 3.72 -4.06 15.30
C ASP A 306 3.07 -2.84 14.63
N ARG A 307 3.78 -2.23 13.69
CA ARG A 307 3.25 -1.11 12.91
C ARG A 307 2.37 -1.68 11.83
N ALA A 308 1.06 -1.51 11.96
CA ALA A 308 0.15 -1.97 10.93
C ALA A 308 0.42 -1.14 9.66
N GLU A 309 0.75 -1.84 8.58
CA GLU A 309 1.04 -1.25 7.28
C GLU A 309 0.04 -1.76 6.24
N GLY A 310 -0.19 -3.08 6.18
CA GLY A 310 -1.11 -3.70 5.20
C GLY A 310 -2.41 -4.21 5.82
N LEU A 311 -3.51 -4.08 5.09
CA LEU A 311 -4.81 -4.67 5.45
C LEU A 311 -5.62 -5.12 4.22
N THR A 312 -6.55 -6.04 4.43
CA THR A 312 -7.50 -6.44 3.39
C THR A 312 -8.78 -7.01 4.00
N LEU A 313 -9.90 -6.95 3.27
CA LEU A 313 -11.16 -7.55 3.71
C LEU A 313 -11.02 -9.06 3.94
N TYR A 314 -11.37 -9.50 5.14
CA TYR A 314 -11.38 -10.89 5.56
C TYR A 314 -12.82 -11.39 5.65
N THR A 315 -13.28 -12.06 4.60
CA THR A 315 -14.68 -12.47 4.42
C THR A 315 -14.87 -13.96 4.71
N GLU A 316 -14.80 -14.35 5.99
CA GLU A 316 -15.10 -15.72 6.42
C GLU A 316 -16.49 -15.90 7.03
N ASN A 317 -17.08 -14.83 7.56
CA ASN A 317 -18.34 -14.86 8.29
C ASN A 317 -19.33 -13.84 7.73
N ALA A 318 -20.58 -13.91 8.19
CA ALA A 318 -21.61 -12.90 7.88
C ALA A 318 -21.24 -11.48 8.37
N ASN A 319 -20.30 -11.38 9.31
CA ASN A 319 -19.80 -10.10 9.80
C ASN A 319 -18.50 -9.73 9.06
N PRO A 320 -18.40 -8.49 8.54
CA PRO A 320 -17.19 -8.01 7.91
C PRO A 320 -16.04 -7.94 8.92
N SER A 321 -14.85 -8.35 8.49
CA SER A 321 -13.62 -8.26 9.25
C SER A 321 -12.45 -7.88 8.36
N LEU A 322 -11.34 -7.46 8.96
CA LEU A 322 -10.10 -7.13 8.27
C LEU A 322 -8.97 -8.02 8.76
N LEU A 323 -8.18 -8.55 7.83
CA LEU A 323 -6.87 -9.11 8.12
C LEU A 323 -5.86 -7.97 8.08
N VAL A 324 -4.99 -7.88 9.09
CA VAL A 324 -3.98 -6.83 9.22
C VAL A 324 -2.61 -7.47 9.43
N VAL A 325 -1.62 -6.98 8.67
CA VAL A 325 -0.21 -7.35 8.80
C VAL A 325 0.63 -6.16 9.26
N TYR A 326 1.85 -6.45 9.71
CA TYR A 326 2.68 -5.50 10.42
C TYR A 326 4.10 -5.44 9.87
N ASP A 327 4.65 -4.24 9.75
CA ASP A 327 6.10 -4.02 9.69
C ASP A 327 6.70 -4.21 11.09
N ARG A 328 7.94 -4.74 11.13
CA ARG A 328 8.70 -5.02 12.35
C ARG A 328 7.84 -5.72 13.41
N PRO A 329 7.27 -6.90 13.09
CA PRO A 329 6.48 -7.65 14.06
C PRO A 329 7.33 -7.96 15.30
N THR A 330 6.71 -7.94 16.48
CA THR A 330 7.42 -8.32 17.70
C THR A 330 7.89 -9.79 17.64
N PRO A 331 8.90 -10.17 18.44
CA PRO A 331 9.37 -11.55 18.49
C PRO A 331 8.27 -12.58 18.78
N GLU A 332 7.22 -12.21 19.52
CA GLU A 332 6.09 -13.07 19.86
C GLU A 332 5.22 -13.42 18.65
N ARG A 333 5.19 -12.56 17.63
CA ARG A 333 4.49 -12.83 16.35
C ARG A 333 5.31 -13.73 15.43
N LEU A 334 6.62 -13.86 15.64
CA LEU A 334 7.50 -14.64 14.79
C LEU A 334 7.49 -16.13 15.21
N LEU A 335 6.93 -16.97 14.34
CA LEU A 335 6.83 -18.41 14.59
C LEU A 335 8.16 -19.12 14.27
N SER A 336 8.55 -20.09 15.09
CA SER A 336 9.79 -20.86 14.88
C SER A 336 9.81 -21.64 13.56
N SER A 337 8.63 -21.97 13.01
CA SER A 337 8.45 -22.69 11.75
C SER A 337 8.50 -21.79 10.50
N GLY A 338 9.02 -20.56 10.61
CA GLY A 338 9.14 -19.65 9.45
C GLY A 338 7.89 -18.82 9.16
N GLY A 339 6.90 -18.82 10.07
CA GLY A 339 5.68 -18.01 9.93
C GLY A 339 5.68 -16.71 10.72
N VAL A 340 4.65 -15.91 10.51
CA VAL A 340 4.30 -14.71 11.30
C VAL A 340 2.80 -14.69 11.63
N ILE A 341 2.45 -14.11 12.77
CA ILE A 341 1.07 -13.94 13.23
C ILE A 341 0.52 -12.59 12.74
N ALA A 342 -0.56 -12.65 11.98
CA ALA A 342 -1.40 -11.51 11.59
C ALA A 342 -2.68 -11.49 12.43
N ASP A 343 -3.35 -10.33 12.50
CA ASP A 343 -4.54 -10.14 13.34
C ASP A 343 -5.79 -9.94 12.48
N VAL A 344 -6.93 -10.46 12.95
CA VAL A 344 -8.23 -10.28 12.31
C VAL A 344 -9.14 -9.45 13.22
N PHE A 345 -9.53 -8.26 12.76
CA PHE A 345 -10.36 -7.31 13.51
C PHE A 345 -11.79 -7.24 12.97
N GLN A 346 -12.75 -7.02 13.88
CA GLN A 346 -14.13 -6.71 13.52
C GLN A 346 -14.26 -5.24 13.06
N ILE A 347 -15.07 -4.98 12.03
CA ILE A 347 -15.32 -3.62 11.48
C ILE A 347 -16.81 -3.26 11.33
#